data_AF-X0SBI2-F1
#
_entry.id   AF-X0SBI2-F1
#
_cell.length_a   1.000
_cell.length_b   1.000
_cell.length_c   1.000
_cell.angle_alpha   90.00
_cell.angle_beta   90.00
_cell.angle_gamma   90.00
#
_symmetry.space_group_name_H-M   'P 1'
#
loop_
_entity.id
_entity.type
_entity.pdbx_description
1 polymer ?
#
loop_
_entity_poly.entity_id
_entity_poly.type
_entity_poly.pdbx_seq_one_letter_code
_entity_poly.pdbx_strand_id
1 'polypeptide(L)'
;ANCLSWNGGQEGVFTHKIKNFLAGTTYNVRAFAKNKRGTGYAESPEELKSFTTLSPAQVPKLASTGIGEVTQRTAVFQGAIQNHGGAQIDPDYGYGFCWSKVNAMPTPEDPPDEVACENLGGVTIDVDKDGIDFDFTFTATGLSMGRDYYVRAFAQNEISYGYGDSNEFTTKPPGPPSVETYQVDPATIIGRTAEAGGKITDDGGDYEGTFGGICYSYLDPDPTYPPRYDDPDCTVGRDGQGIGTFTSQMTELHGGYTYYYRAYAHNPAPAGTAYGNQYSFVAGSDPGEECIGEDAECRLCGQPAEAPCPGYCVDGVCCDNACDESIGKGTCWACNIENHKGECTVAEDVAEEGTDPRDQCDENWFECVGSCVKRGYPGYCGDRTGKCSSIVTKNIAEGFVCTGDGEETLG
;
A
#
# COMPACT_ATOMS: atom_id res chain seq x y z
N ALA A 1 34.27 -64.58 -10.28
CA ALA A 1 33.61 -65.78 -10.87
C ALA A 1 32.33 -65.28 -11.52
N ASN A 2 32.34 -65.02 -12.83
CA ASN A 2 31.39 -64.11 -13.48
C ASN A 2 30.49 -64.82 -14.52
N CYS A 3 30.08 -66.06 -14.27
CA CYS A 3 29.06 -66.74 -15.07
C CYS A 3 27.72 -66.60 -14.33
N LEU A 4 26.81 -65.78 -14.84
CA LEU A 4 25.61 -65.36 -14.10
C LEU A 4 24.28 -65.86 -14.68
N SER A 5 24.23 -66.72 -15.70
CA SER A 5 22.91 -67.14 -16.22
C SER A 5 22.86 -68.45 -16.99
N TRP A 6 21.79 -69.21 -16.74
CA TRP A 6 21.38 -70.41 -17.46
C TRP A 6 19.93 -70.25 -17.91
N ASN A 7 19.67 -70.30 -19.21
CA ASN A 7 18.32 -70.51 -19.76
C ASN A 7 18.25 -71.93 -20.32
N GLY A 8 17.22 -72.68 -19.95
CA GLY A 8 17.13 -74.12 -20.18
C GLY A 8 17.02 -74.54 -21.65
N GLY A 9 17.80 -75.57 -22.01
CA GLY A 9 17.28 -76.83 -22.56
C GLY A 9 17.08 -77.02 -24.06
N GLN A 10 16.95 -75.99 -24.91
CA GLN A 10 16.68 -76.18 -26.35
C GLN A 10 17.44 -75.19 -27.26
N GLU A 11 17.64 -75.58 -28.52
CA GLU A 11 18.21 -74.71 -29.57
C GLU A 11 17.33 -73.47 -29.79
N GLY A 12 17.92 -72.28 -29.80
CA GLY A 12 17.17 -71.04 -30.01
C GLY A 12 17.92 -69.76 -29.58
N VAL A 13 17.26 -68.61 -29.78
CA VAL A 13 17.73 -67.30 -29.33
C VAL A 13 17.40 -67.14 -27.84
N PHE A 14 18.38 -66.69 -27.06
CA PHE A 14 18.19 -66.38 -25.65
C PHE A 14 18.50 -64.91 -25.36
N THR A 15 17.73 -64.32 -24.46
CA THR A 15 17.98 -62.99 -23.90
C THR A 15 18.15 -63.12 -22.41
N HIS A 16 19.11 -62.39 -21.85
CA HIS A 16 19.32 -62.35 -20.40
C HIS A 16 19.61 -60.93 -19.91
N LYS A 17 19.05 -60.57 -18.75
CA LYS A 17 19.30 -59.29 -18.08
C LYS A 17 20.34 -59.50 -16.99
N ILE A 18 21.53 -58.95 -17.17
CA ILE A 18 22.59 -58.96 -16.16
C ILE A 18 22.46 -57.68 -15.33
N LYS A 19 22.57 -57.80 -14.01
CA LYS A 19 22.47 -56.68 -13.05
C LYS A 19 23.79 -56.52 -12.29
N ASN A 20 23.89 -55.45 -11.50
CA ASN A 20 25.01 -55.18 -10.58
C ASN A 20 26.35 -54.95 -11.28
N PHE A 21 26.34 -54.29 -12.42
CA PHE A 21 27.57 -53.77 -13.00
C PHE A 21 28.09 -52.59 -12.19
N LEU A 22 29.41 -52.44 -12.14
CA LEU A 22 30.04 -51.21 -11.69
C LEU A 22 29.80 -50.13 -12.75
N ALA A 23 29.47 -48.92 -12.33
CA ALA A 23 29.28 -47.78 -13.22
C ALA A 23 30.60 -47.36 -13.90
N GLY A 24 30.51 -46.74 -15.08
CA GLY A 24 31.64 -46.26 -15.87
C GLY A 24 32.65 -47.34 -16.27
N THR A 25 32.25 -48.62 -16.23
CA THR A 25 33.15 -49.76 -16.36
C THR A 25 32.88 -50.50 -17.66
N THR A 26 33.94 -50.75 -18.44
CA THR A 26 33.85 -51.59 -19.64
C THR A 26 33.80 -53.06 -19.27
N TYR A 27 32.75 -53.73 -19.70
CA TYR A 27 32.58 -55.17 -19.59
C TYR A 27 32.73 -55.82 -20.96
N ASN A 28 33.52 -56.89 -20.99
CA ASN A 28 33.57 -57.81 -22.13
C ASN A 28 32.57 -58.93 -21.90
N VAL A 29 31.75 -59.22 -22.90
CA VAL A 29 30.75 -60.29 -22.88
C VAL A 29 31.13 -61.35 -23.90
N ARG A 30 31.08 -62.59 -23.44
CA ARG A 30 31.28 -63.77 -24.29
C ARG A 30 30.16 -64.77 -24.03
N ALA A 31 29.38 -65.08 -25.06
CA ALA A 31 28.37 -66.12 -24.99
C ALA A 31 29.03 -67.51 -24.98
N PHE A 32 28.39 -68.47 -24.32
CA PHE A 32 28.80 -69.87 -24.32
C PHE A 32 27.57 -70.80 -24.26
N ALA A 33 27.72 -72.01 -24.75
CA ALA A 33 26.73 -73.08 -24.66
C ALA A 33 27.39 -74.35 -24.10
N LYS A 34 26.73 -75.02 -23.15
CA LYS A 34 27.25 -76.23 -22.51
C LYS A 34 26.27 -77.39 -22.67
N ASN A 35 26.76 -78.54 -23.13
CA ASN A 35 26.02 -79.80 -23.15
C ASN A 35 26.79 -80.89 -22.37
N LYS A 36 26.27 -82.13 -22.37
CA LYS A 36 26.91 -83.26 -21.66
C LYS A 36 28.32 -83.63 -22.15
N ARG A 37 28.72 -83.17 -23.35
CA ARG A 37 30.02 -83.45 -23.97
C ARG A 37 31.04 -82.32 -23.75
N GLY A 38 30.60 -81.10 -23.46
CA GLY A 38 31.52 -79.97 -23.23
C GLY A 38 30.85 -78.60 -23.33
N THR A 39 31.68 -77.56 -23.24
CA THR A 39 31.29 -76.15 -23.41
C THR A 39 31.89 -75.62 -24.71
N GLY A 40 31.06 -75.07 -25.60
CA GLY A 40 31.48 -74.24 -26.72
C GLY A 40 31.36 -72.77 -26.35
N TYR A 41 32.31 -71.95 -26.77
CA TYR A 41 32.28 -70.50 -26.60
C TYR A 41 32.12 -69.82 -27.95
N ALA A 42 31.60 -68.60 -27.97
CA ALA A 42 31.73 -67.74 -29.14
C ALA A 42 33.22 -67.46 -29.43
N GLU A 43 33.69 -67.58 -30.68
CA GLU A 43 35.13 -67.54 -31.02
C GLU A 43 35.49 -66.48 -32.05
N SER A 44 34.54 -65.91 -32.79
CA SER A 44 34.87 -64.86 -33.75
C SER A 44 35.11 -63.52 -33.04
N PRO A 45 36.09 -62.70 -33.48
CA PRO A 45 36.33 -61.36 -32.91
C PRO A 45 35.09 -60.46 -32.97
N GLU A 46 34.21 -60.67 -33.95
CA GLU A 46 32.95 -59.95 -34.12
C GLU A 46 31.88 -60.35 -33.08
N GLU A 47 32.00 -61.53 -32.46
CA GLU A 47 31.13 -62.04 -31.39
C GLU A 47 31.56 -61.61 -29.98
N LEU A 48 32.81 -61.16 -29.81
CA LEU A 48 33.27 -60.55 -28.57
C LEU A 48 32.73 -59.12 -28.50
N LYS A 49 31.59 -58.96 -27.83
CA LYS A 49 31.01 -57.64 -27.60
C LYS A 49 31.56 -57.06 -26.32
N SER A 50 31.92 -55.79 -26.36
CA SER A 50 32.15 -54.97 -25.17
C SER A 50 31.07 -53.92 -25.07
N PHE A 51 30.67 -53.59 -23.85
CA PHE A 51 29.88 -52.42 -23.58
C PHE A 51 30.46 -51.72 -22.35
N THR A 52 30.32 -50.40 -22.29
CA THR A 52 30.70 -49.61 -21.11
C THR A 52 29.42 -49.18 -20.43
N THR A 53 29.32 -49.44 -19.13
CA THR A 53 28.19 -48.93 -18.33
C THR A 53 28.27 -47.42 -18.19
N LEU A 54 27.11 -46.78 -18.02
CA LEU A 54 27.02 -45.34 -17.77
C LEU A 54 27.84 -44.95 -16.53
N SER A 55 28.43 -43.77 -16.55
CA SER A 55 29.06 -43.15 -15.37
C SER A 55 28.08 -43.11 -14.19
N PRO A 56 28.56 -43.07 -12.93
CA PRO A 56 27.68 -42.91 -11.78
C PRO A 56 26.80 -41.68 -11.96
N ALA A 57 25.52 -41.79 -11.62
CA ALA A 57 24.63 -40.65 -11.66
C ALA A 57 25.13 -39.54 -10.72
N GLN A 58 25.01 -38.30 -11.17
CA GLN A 58 25.34 -37.09 -10.43
C GLN A 58 24.08 -36.26 -10.24
N VAL A 59 24.09 -35.29 -9.34
CA VAL A 59 22.99 -34.31 -9.25
C VAL A 59 22.88 -33.52 -10.57
N PRO A 60 21.70 -32.98 -10.90
CA PRO A 60 21.54 -32.15 -12.09
C PRO A 60 22.46 -30.91 -12.05
N LYS A 61 22.90 -30.46 -13.23
CA LYS A 61 23.61 -29.21 -13.42
C LYS A 61 22.71 -28.23 -14.14
N LEU A 62 22.48 -27.07 -13.54
CA LEU A 62 21.68 -26.00 -14.12
C LEU A 62 22.57 -24.80 -14.48
N ALA A 63 22.08 -23.96 -15.39
CA ALA A 63 22.66 -22.65 -15.66
C ALA A 63 22.28 -21.62 -14.58
N SER A 64 22.85 -20.42 -14.66
CA SER A 64 22.42 -19.28 -13.85
C SER A 64 20.94 -18.97 -14.11
N THR A 65 20.21 -18.65 -13.04
CA THR A 65 18.78 -18.33 -13.10
C THR A 65 18.56 -16.98 -13.81
N GLY A 66 17.88 -16.95 -14.95
CA GLY A 66 17.55 -15.71 -15.66
C GLY A 66 16.33 -15.01 -15.07
N ILE A 67 16.34 -13.67 -15.10
CA ILE A 67 15.19 -12.82 -14.75
C ILE A 67 14.72 -12.12 -16.02
N GLY A 68 13.45 -12.33 -16.36
CA GLY A 68 12.77 -11.68 -17.47
C GLY A 68 12.05 -10.40 -17.03
N GLU A 69 10.84 -10.21 -17.53
CA GLU A 69 10.02 -9.05 -17.19
C GLU A 69 9.67 -9.03 -15.69
N VAL A 70 9.83 -7.85 -15.07
CA VAL A 70 9.45 -7.57 -13.69
C VAL A 70 8.44 -6.44 -13.64
N THR A 71 7.33 -6.67 -12.94
CA THR A 71 6.27 -5.69 -12.67
C THR A 71 6.24 -5.34 -11.17
N GLN A 72 5.21 -4.64 -10.71
CA GLN A 72 4.99 -4.38 -9.29
C GLN A 72 4.73 -5.67 -8.48
N ARG A 73 4.09 -6.69 -9.09
CA ARG A 73 3.62 -7.89 -8.37
C ARG A 73 4.00 -9.21 -9.05
N THR A 74 4.72 -9.17 -10.16
CA THR A 74 5.13 -10.35 -10.92
C THR A 74 6.58 -10.28 -11.36
N ALA A 75 7.19 -11.45 -11.58
CA ALA A 75 8.49 -11.58 -12.20
C ALA A 75 8.55 -12.88 -13.02
N VAL A 76 9.15 -12.83 -14.20
CA VAL A 76 9.40 -14.01 -15.03
C VAL A 76 10.77 -14.60 -14.69
N PHE A 77 10.81 -15.87 -14.30
CA PHE A 77 12.03 -16.63 -14.06
C PHE A 77 12.33 -17.55 -15.24
N GLN A 78 13.61 -17.71 -15.53
CA GLN A 78 14.10 -18.52 -16.64
C GLN A 78 15.20 -19.45 -16.12
N GLY A 79 15.09 -20.73 -16.42
CA GLY A 79 15.99 -21.77 -15.96
C GLY A 79 16.39 -22.66 -17.12
N ALA A 80 17.57 -23.24 -17.03
CA ALA A 80 18.07 -24.19 -18.02
C ALA A 80 18.77 -25.35 -17.30
N ILE A 81 18.31 -26.58 -17.55
CA ILE A 81 19.02 -27.79 -17.14
C ILE A 81 20.06 -28.07 -18.23
N GLN A 82 21.35 -27.93 -17.90
CA GLN A 82 22.46 -28.21 -18.81
C GLN A 82 22.82 -29.69 -18.86
N ASN A 83 22.58 -30.40 -17.75
CA ASN A 83 22.81 -31.83 -17.63
C ASN A 83 21.96 -32.40 -16.50
N HIS A 84 21.31 -33.55 -16.73
CA HIS A 84 20.51 -34.25 -15.72
C HIS A 84 21.34 -35.23 -14.87
N GLY A 85 22.65 -35.30 -15.10
CA GLY A 85 23.59 -36.11 -14.32
C GLY A 85 23.50 -37.60 -14.60
N GLY A 86 22.93 -38.03 -15.73
CA GLY A 86 22.81 -39.45 -16.09
C GLY A 86 21.67 -40.22 -15.39
N ALA A 87 20.78 -39.51 -14.69
CA ALA A 87 19.53 -40.06 -14.14
C ALA A 87 18.32 -39.20 -14.55
N GLN A 88 17.13 -39.79 -14.54
CA GLN A 88 15.90 -39.06 -14.85
C GLN A 88 15.60 -38.02 -13.76
N ILE A 89 15.07 -36.87 -14.16
CA ILE A 89 14.48 -35.93 -13.20
C ILE A 89 13.27 -36.58 -12.54
N ASP A 90 13.20 -36.46 -11.22
CA ASP A 90 12.19 -37.10 -10.39
C ASP A 90 10.79 -36.55 -10.75
N PRO A 91 9.78 -37.41 -10.97
CA PRO A 91 8.45 -36.97 -11.35
C PRO A 91 7.70 -36.23 -10.23
N ASP A 92 8.00 -36.53 -8.96
CA ASP A 92 7.33 -35.95 -7.80
C ASP A 92 8.02 -34.65 -7.36
N TYR A 93 9.36 -34.60 -7.43
CA TYR A 93 10.13 -33.43 -6.99
C TYR A 93 10.62 -32.51 -8.11
N GLY A 94 10.71 -33.01 -9.34
CA GLY A 94 10.77 -32.22 -10.56
C GLY A 94 11.88 -31.18 -10.66
N TYR A 95 11.56 -30.12 -11.39
CA TYR A 95 12.37 -28.93 -11.56
C TYR A 95 11.51 -27.69 -11.38
N GLY A 96 12.14 -26.55 -11.10
CA GLY A 96 11.40 -25.30 -10.91
C GLY A 96 12.25 -24.20 -10.30
N PHE A 97 11.63 -23.33 -9.53
CA PHE A 97 12.28 -22.16 -8.92
C PHE A 97 11.88 -22.00 -7.46
N CYS A 98 12.81 -21.51 -6.65
CA CYS A 98 12.55 -21.01 -5.32
C CYS A 98 12.94 -19.54 -5.23
N TRP A 99 12.16 -18.73 -4.52
CA TRP A 99 12.42 -17.31 -4.32
C TRP A 99 12.15 -16.87 -2.88
N SER A 100 12.91 -15.87 -2.42
CA SER A 100 12.85 -15.38 -1.04
C SER A 100 13.19 -13.90 -0.97
N LYS A 101 12.68 -13.22 0.06
CA LYS A 101 13.06 -11.83 0.40
C LYS A 101 14.33 -11.74 1.23
N VAL A 102 14.75 -12.84 1.84
CA VAL A 102 15.80 -12.85 2.88
C VAL A 102 16.88 -13.88 2.63
N ASN A 103 16.53 -15.04 2.06
CA ASN A 103 17.50 -16.07 1.74
C ASN A 103 18.10 -15.81 0.36
N ALA A 104 19.40 -15.52 0.32
CA ALA A 104 20.14 -15.27 -0.93
C ALA A 104 20.37 -16.52 -1.79
N MET A 105 20.13 -17.71 -1.24
CA MET A 105 20.33 -18.99 -1.93
C MET A 105 19.13 -19.93 -1.67
N PRO A 106 17.90 -19.52 -2.03
CA PRO A 106 16.69 -20.26 -1.67
C PRO A 106 16.65 -21.65 -2.31
N THR A 107 16.10 -22.62 -1.59
CA THR A 107 16.00 -24.04 -1.97
C THR A 107 14.64 -24.64 -1.58
N PRO A 108 14.24 -25.78 -2.18
CA PRO A 108 13.01 -26.49 -1.79
C PRO A 108 13.01 -27.05 -0.36
N GLU A 109 14.18 -27.14 0.28
CA GLU A 109 14.32 -27.68 1.64
C GLU A 109 14.17 -26.59 2.72
N ASP A 110 14.13 -25.32 2.31
CA ASP A 110 13.99 -24.20 3.23
C ASP A 110 12.55 -24.10 3.81
N PRO A 111 12.38 -23.45 4.97
CA PRO A 111 11.07 -23.25 5.57
C PRO A 111 10.10 -22.50 4.63
N PRO A 112 8.85 -23.00 4.46
CA PRO A 112 7.91 -22.45 3.49
C PRO A 112 7.37 -21.05 3.84
N ASP A 113 7.60 -20.58 5.06
CA ASP A 113 7.33 -19.22 5.50
C ASP A 113 8.39 -18.20 5.07
N GLU A 114 9.60 -18.66 4.76
CA GLU A 114 10.73 -17.82 4.30
C GLU A 114 10.98 -17.92 2.79
N VAL A 115 10.67 -19.08 2.20
CA VAL A 115 10.94 -19.40 0.81
C VAL A 115 9.67 -19.91 0.14
N ALA A 116 9.31 -19.30 -0.98
CA ALA A 116 8.29 -19.81 -1.87
C ALA A 116 8.96 -20.59 -3.01
N CYS A 117 8.44 -21.76 -3.34
CA CYS A 117 8.93 -22.58 -4.44
C CYS A 117 7.78 -23.04 -5.33
N GLU A 118 8.05 -23.12 -6.63
CA GLU A 118 7.15 -23.75 -7.61
C GLU A 118 7.86 -24.94 -8.24
N ASN A 119 7.19 -26.10 -8.25
CA ASN A 119 7.61 -27.30 -8.96
C ASN A 119 6.80 -27.43 -10.26
N LEU A 120 7.49 -27.42 -11.40
CA LEU A 120 6.90 -27.47 -12.74
C LEU A 120 6.72 -28.90 -13.27
N GLY A 121 7.04 -29.91 -12.44
CA GLY A 121 6.89 -31.33 -12.71
C GLY A 121 8.20 -32.01 -13.13
N GLY A 122 8.13 -33.32 -13.39
CA GLY A 122 9.24 -34.08 -13.95
C GLY A 122 9.36 -33.99 -15.47
N VAL A 123 10.55 -34.29 -15.99
CA VAL A 123 10.78 -34.52 -17.42
C VAL A 123 11.12 -35.98 -17.63
N THR A 124 10.36 -36.67 -18.49
CA THR A 124 10.75 -38.00 -18.97
C THR A 124 11.86 -37.82 -19.99
N ILE A 125 13.09 -38.10 -19.57
CA ILE A 125 14.29 -38.01 -20.39
C ILE A 125 14.55 -39.37 -21.05
N ASP A 126 14.73 -39.36 -22.37
CA ASP A 126 15.34 -40.49 -23.08
C ASP A 126 16.83 -40.48 -22.75
N VAL A 127 17.21 -41.23 -21.71
CA VAL A 127 18.57 -41.28 -21.14
C VAL A 127 19.64 -41.75 -22.14
N ASP A 128 19.24 -42.23 -23.32
CA ASP A 128 20.14 -42.62 -24.41
C ASP A 128 20.49 -41.44 -25.34
N LYS A 129 19.90 -40.25 -25.12
CA LYS A 129 20.28 -39.01 -25.81
C LYS A 129 21.02 -38.08 -24.84
N ASP A 130 22.36 -38.14 -24.92
CA ASP A 130 23.23 -37.15 -24.30
C ASP A 130 22.80 -35.72 -24.69
N GLY A 131 22.80 -34.80 -23.72
CA GLY A 131 22.78 -33.36 -23.99
C GLY A 131 21.41 -32.73 -24.17
N ILE A 132 20.46 -33.00 -23.26
CA ILE A 132 19.28 -32.14 -23.19
C ILE A 132 19.68 -30.83 -22.51
N ASP A 133 19.81 -29.77 -23.31
CA ASP A 133 19.55 -28.40 -22.88
C ASP A 133 18.03 -28.26 -22.80
N PHE A 134 17.50 -28.23 -21.58
CA PHE A 134 16.06 -28.04 -21.33
C PHE A 134 15.84 -26.70 -20.64
N ASP A 135 15.28 -25.76 -21.40
CA ASP A 135 14.90 -24.45 -20.90
C ASP A 135 13.46 -24.47 -20.38
N PHE A 136 13.23 -23.78 -19.27
CA PHE A 136 11.92 -23.64 -18.65
C PHE A 136 11.73 -22.24 -18.08
N THR A 137 10.47 -21.82 -18.00
CA THR A 137 10.11 -20.48 -17.52
C THR A 137 8.93 -20.55 -16.57
N PHE A 138 8.90 -19.65 -15.59
CA PHE A 138 7.79 -19.51 -14.66
C PHE A 138 7.50 -18.04 -14.38
N THR A 139 6.23 -17.66 -14.27
CA THR A 139 5.85 -16.30 -13.86
C THR A 139 5.38 -16.32 -12.41
N ALA A 140 6.22 -15.84 -11.50
CA ALA A 140 5.82 -15.62 -10.12
C ALA A 140 4.81 -14.47 -10.05
N THR A 141 3.78 -14.63 -9.23
CA THR A 141 2.72 -13.64 -9.02
C THR A 141 2.52 -13.39 -7.53
N GLY A 142 1.79 -12.32 -7.18
CA GLY A 142 1.54 -11.97 -5.77
C GLY A 142 2.77 -11.48 -5.01
N LEU A 143 3.82 -11.05 -5.72
CA LEU A 143 5.00 -10.47 -5.09
C LEU A 143 4.66 -9.11 -4.43
N SER A 144 5.42 -8.76 -3.40
CA SER A 144 5.31 -7.45 -2.75
C SER A 144 6.03 -6.40 -3.59
N MET A 145 5.45 -5.20 -3.72
CA MET A 145 5.99 -4.12 -4.54
C MET A 145 7.19 -3.44 -3.92
N GLY A 146 8.08 -2.91 -4.76
CA GLY A 146 9.28 -2.17 -4.32
C GLY A 146 10.15 -2.99 -3.37
N ARG A 147 10.20 -4.32 -3.55
CA ARG A 147 10.95 -5.24 -2.69
C ARG A 147 11.96 -6.03 -3.49
N ASP A 148 13.10 -6.26 -2.83
CA ASP A 148 14.15 -7.13 -3.33
C ASP A 148 13.81 -8.60 -3.07
N TYR A 149 14.19 -9.44 -4.01
CA TYR A 149 14.00 -10.88 -3.98
C TYR A 149 15.22 -11.57 -4.58
N TYR A 150 15.56 -12.71 -4.01
CA TYR A 150 16.49 -13.68 -4.57
C TYR A 150 15.71 -14.82 -5.17
N VAL A 151 16.16 -15.35 -6.30
CA VAL A 151 15.56 -16.53 -6.94
C VAL A 151 16.64 -17.49 -7.38
N ARG A 152 16.32 -18.78 -7.36
CA ARG A 152 17.21 -19.86 -7.74
C ARG A 152 16.43 -21.00 -8.39
N ALA A 153 16.88 -21.42 -9.56
CA ALA A 153 16.36 -22.61 -10.24
C ALA A 153 16.87 -23.90 -9.56
N PHE A 154 16.04 -24.93 -9.53
CA PHE A 154 16.40 -26.27 -9.02
C PHE A 154 15.92 -27.37 -9.96
N ALA A 155 16.56 -28.54 -9.86
CA ALA A 155 16.05 -29.79 -10.40
C ALA A 155 16.51 -30.97 -9.54
N GLN A 156 15.66 -31.96 -9.32
CA GLN A 156 15.99 -33.16 -8.54
C GLN A 156 16.00 -34.40 -9.40
N ASN A 157 16.99 -35.26 -9.21
CA ASN A 157 16.94 -36.65 -9.68
C ASN A 157 17.05 -37.60 -8.47
N GLU A 158 17.17 -38.90 -8.74
CA GLU A 158 17.28 -39.93 -7.69
C GLU A 158 18.50 -39.76 -6.76
N ILE A 159 19.49 -38.93 -7.13
CA ILE A 159 20.66 -38.65 -6.29
C ILE A 159 20.36 -37.53 -5.29
N SER A 160 20.06 -36.32 -5.77
CA SER A 160 19.68 -35.16 -4.96
C SER A 160 19.32 -33.96 -5.85
N TYR A 161 19.15 -32.78 -5.24
CA TYR A 161 18.98 -31.52 -5.93
C TYR A 161 20.26 -31.02 -6.59
N GLY A 162 20.10 -30.57 -7.82
CA GLY A 162 20.98 -29.66 -8.52
C GLY A 162 20.39 -28.26 -8.51
N TYR A 163 21.25 -27.24 -8.48
CA TYR A 163 20.82 -25.85 -8.45
C TYR A 163 21.55 -25.01 -9.48
N GLY A 164 20.86 -23.98 -9.98
CA GLY A 164 21.49 -22.88 -10.69
C GLY A 164 22.16 -21.89 -9.74
N ASP A 165 22.87 -20.93 -10.31
CA ASP A 165 23.28 -19.73 -9.57
C ASP A 165 22.04 -18.92 -9.21
N SER A 166 22.05 -18.33 -8.02
CA SER A 166 20.97 -17.42 -7.59
C SER A 166 21.17 -16.04 -8.18
N ASN A 167 20.07 -15.39 -8.53
CA ASN A 167 20.04 -14.00 -8.97
C ASN A 167 19.08 -13.17 -8.13
N GLU A 168 19.35 -11.88 -8.04
CA GLU A 168 18.55 -10.90 -7.31
C GLU A 168 17.77 -10.02 -8.29
N PHE A 169 16.55 -9.62 -7.90
CA PHE A 169 15.75 -8.65 -8.62
C PHE A 169 14.88 -7.83 -7.66
N THR A 170 14.47 -6.64 -8.10
CA THR A 170 13.60 -5.74 -7.34
C THR A 170 12.28 -5.56 -8.09
N THR A 171 11.15 -5.82 -7.43
CA THR A 171 9.83 -5.50 -7.98
C THR A 171 9.66 -3.98 -8.09
N LYS A 172 8.87 -3.52 -9.06
CA LYS A 172 8.64 -2.08 -9.22
C LYS A 172 7.84 -1.54 -8.01
N PRO A 173 8.13 -0.31 -7.54
CA PRO A 173 7.26 0.36 -6.56
C PRO A 173 5.88 0.65 -7.19
N PRO A 174 4.86 0.97 -6.37
CA PRO A 174 3.59 1.47 -6.91
C PRO A 174 3.82 2.72 -7.76
N GLY A 175 3.07 2.83 -8.86
CA GLY A 175 3.02 4.03 -9.69
C GLY A 175 2.03 5.06 -9.12
N PRO A 176 2.05 6.30 -9.63
CA PRO A 176 1.01 7.27 -9.30
C PRO A 176 -0.35 6.76 -9.80
N PRO A 177 -1.44 6.94 -9.03
CA PRO A 177 -2.77 6.55 -9.48
C PRO A 177 -3.28 7.52 -10.56
N SER A 178 -4.44 7.21 -11.16
CA SER A 178 -5.16 8.10 -12.08
C SER A 178 -6.63 8.19 -11.68
N VAL A 179 -7.22 9.38 -11.80
CA VAL A 179 -8.60 9.65 -11.37
C VAL A 179 -9.31 10.63 -12.29
N GLU A 180 -10.58 10.36 -12.55
CA GLU A 180 -11.52 11.26 -13.23
C GLU A 180 -12.41 11.94 -12.20
N THR A 181 -12.71 13.23 -12.40
CA THR A 181 -13.68 13.96 -11.57
C THR A 181 -15.03 13.98 -12.28
N TYR A 182 -16.11 13.75 -11.55
CA TYR A 182 -17.48 13.90 -12.05
C TYR A 182 -18.05 15.26 -11.68
N GLN A 183 -18.89 15.79 -12.57
CA GLN A 183 -19.59 17.04 -12.31
C GLN A 183 -20.62 16.84 -11.20
N VAL A 184 -20.74 17.80 -10.28
CA VAL A 184 -21.79 17.82 -9.26
C VAL A 184 -23.14 17.84 -9.97
N ASP A 185 -24.07 16.98 -9.55
CA ASP A 185 -25.45 17.06 -9.97
C ASP A 185 -26.12 18.23 -9.22
N PRO A 186 -26.66 19.25 -9.90
CA PRO A 186 -27.34 20.37 -9.22
C PRO A 186 -28.44 19.93 -8.26
N ALA A 187 -29.04 18.74 -8.44
CA ALA A 187 -30.05 18.20 -7.55
C ALA A 187 -29.51 17.77 -6.17
N THR A 188 -28.18 17.56 -6.03
CA THR A 188 -27.55 17.17 -4.76
C THR A 188 -27.03 18.35 -3.96
N ILE A 189 -27.11 19.57 -4.50
CA ILE A 189 -26.75 20.81 -3.80
C ILE A 189 -27.94 21.20 -2.90
N ILE A 190 -27.81 20.95 -1.60
CA ILE A 190 -28.90 21.13 -0.63
C ILE A 190 -28.37 21.92 0.58
N GLY A 191 -28.72 23.21 0.65
CA GLY A 191 -28.22 24.11 1.70
C GLY A 191 -26.69 24.11 1.75
N ARG A 192 -26.13 23.69 2.88
CA ARG A 192 -24.67 23.64 3.15
C ARG A 192 -23.99 22.33 2.75
N THR A 193 -24.62 21.52 1.90
CA THR A 193 -24.04 20.26 1.41
C THR A 193 -24.13 20.12 -0.11
N ALA A 194 -23.24 19.31 -0.67
CA ALA A 194 -23.28 18.89 -2.07
C ALA A 194 -22.63 17.51 -2.21
N GLU A 195 -23.02 16.74 -3.23
CA GLU A 195 -22.38 15.46 -3.55
C GLU A 195 -21.56 15.57 -4.83
N ALA A 196 -20.30 15.16 -4.74
CA ALA A 196 -19.40 15.03 -5.88
C ALA A 196 -18.81 13.63 -5.90
N GLY A 197 -18.35 13.20 -7.07
CA GLY A 197 -17.75 11.90 -7.23
C GLY A 197 -16.59 11.90 -8.20
N GLY A 198 -16.03 10.72 -8.38
CA GLY A 198 -14.98 10.49 -9.34
C GLY A 198 -14.84 9.01 -9.66
N LYS A 199 -13.88 8.70 -10.52
CA LYS A 199 -13.51 7.34 -10.87
C LYS A 199 -12.00 7.18 -10.86
N ILE A 200 -11.50 6.32 -9.98
CA ILE A 200 -10.11 5.87 -10.03
C ILE A 200 -10.01 4.96 -11.25
N THR A 201 -9.21 5.35 -12.25
CA THR A 201 -9.04 4.63 -13.52
C THR A 201 -7.79 3.75 -13.54
N ASP A 202 -6.82 4.07 -12.69
CA ASP A 202 -5.60 3.29 -12.46
C ASP A 202 -5.20 3.44 -10.99
N ASP A 203 -4.91 2.33 -10.31
CA ASP A 203 -4.46 2.30 -8.92
C ASP A 203 -2.92 2.28 -8.81
N GLY A 204 -2.21 2.43 -9.92
CA GLY A 204 -0.75 2.38 -9.97
C GLY A 204 -0.16 1.01 -9.59
N GLY A 205 -1.02 -0.02 -9.53
CA GLY A 205 -0.71 -1.38 -9.07
C GLY A 205 -1.08 -1.66 -7.62
N ASP A 206 -1.43 -0.66 -6.80
CA ASP A 206 -1.66 -0.77 -5.35
C ASP A 206 -3.12 -0.65 -4.92
N TYR A 207 -3.91 -1.63 -5.35
CA TYR A 207 -5.32 -1.76 -4.97
C TYR A 207 -5.61 -1.52 -3.47
N GLU A 208 -4.80 -2.08 -2.56
CA GLU A 208 -5.06 -1.98 -1.13
C GLU A 208 -4.67 -0.63 -0.53
N GLY A 209 -3.60 -0.02 -1.04
CA GLY A 209 -3.11 1.28 -0.60
C GLY A 209 -3.78 2.47 -1.28
N THR A 210 -4.40 2.28 -2.44
CA THR A 210 -5.06 3.34 -3.20
C THR A 210 -6.40 3.70 -2.57
N PHE A 211 -6.59 4.99 -2.30
CA PHE A 211 -7.89 5.55 -1.95
C PHE A 211 -8.14 6.88 -2.68
N GLY A 212 -9.41 7.27 -2.78
CA GLY A 212 -9.80 8.54 -3.40
C GLY A 212 -10.86 9.29 -2.62
N GLY A 213 -11.00 10.57 -2.95
CA GLY A 213 -11.97 11.49 -2.37
C GLY A 213 -12.08 12.77 -3.19
N ILE A 214 -12.71 13.79 -2.62
CA ILE A 214 -12.92 15.10 -3.24
C ILE A 214 -12.22 16.16 -2.39
N CYS A 215 -11.37 16.98 -3.01
CA CYS A 215 -10.88 18.22 -2.42
C CYS A 215 -11.65 19.39 -3.00
N TYR A 216 -12.08 20.32 -2.15
CA TYR A 216 -12.90 21.47 -2.48
C TYR A 216 -12.49 22.70 -1.66
N SER A 217 -12.60 23.87 -2.28
CA SER A 217 -12.32 25.16 -1.62
C SER A 217 -13.07 26.28 -2.34
N TYR A 218 -13.42 27.32 -1.58
CA TYR A 218 -13.96 28.57 -2.12
C TYR A 218 -12.90 29.69 -2.18
N LEU A 219 -11.68 29.44 -1.68
CA LEU A 219 -10.54 30.37 -1.78
C LEU A 219 -9.47 29.90 -2.79
N ASP A 220 -9.22 28.59 -2.89
CA ASP A 220 -8.24 27.99 -3.82
C ASP A 220 -8.93 27.37 -5.04
N PRO A 221 -8.67 27.85 -6.28
CA PRO A 221 -9.19 27.24 -7.49
C PRO A 221 -8.60 25.84 -7.77
N ASP A 222 -7.45 25.50 -7.20
CA ASP A 222 -6.74 24.23 -7.40
C ASP A 222 -6.54 23.45 -6.09
N PRO A 223 -7.62 23.01 -5.42
CA PRO A 223 -7.52 22.38 -4.10
C PRO A 223 -6.75 21.04 -4.15
N THR A 224 -5.86 20.81 -3.17
CA THR A 224 -4.94 19.65 -3.12
C THR A 224 -5.08 18.80 -1.85
N TYR A 225 -4.69 17.52 -1.93
CA TYR A 225 -4.53 16.58 -0.81
C TYR A 225 -3.03 16.27 -0.51
N PRO A 226 -2.60 16.27 0.77
CA PRO A 226 -3.38 16.68 1.95
C PRO A 226 -3.71 18.18 1.90
N PRO A 227 -4.79 18.60 2.58
CA PRO A 227 -5.19 20.00 2.60
C PRO A 227 -4.08 20.89 3.20
N ARG A 228 -3.90 22.10 2.65
CA ARG A 228 -3.04 23.13 3.25
C ARG A 228 -3.67 23.65 4.54
N TYR A 229 -2.86 24.22 5.42
CA TYR A 229 -3.32 24.70 6.73
C TYR A 229 -4.31 25.87 6.64
N ASP A 230 -4.26 26.63 5.54
CA ASP A 230 -4.87 27.93 5.38
C ASP A 230 -6.15 27.97 4.54
N ASP A 231 -6.49 26.89 3.81
CA ASP A 231 -7.84 26.58 3.25
C ASP A 231 -7.76 25.63 2.03
N PRO A 232 -7.84 24.32 2.27
CA PRO A 232 -8.79 23.50 1.52
C PRO A 232 -9.50 22.47 2.42
N ASP A 233 -10.76 22.14 2.12
CA ASP A 233 -11.42 20.97 2.70
C ASP A 233 -11.27 19.78 1.73
N CYS A 234 -10.82 18.64 2.25
CA CYS A 234 -10.86 17.39 1.50
C CYS A 234 -11.71 16.39 2.25
N THR A 235 -12.58 15.67 1.54
CA THR A 235 -13.21 14.49 2.10
C THR A 235 -12.11 13.47 2.39
N VAL A 236 -12.01 13.07 3.66
CA VAL A 236 -11.12 12.01 4.11
C VAL A 236 -11.98 10.78 4.33
N GLY A 237 -12.25 10.06 3.25
CA GLY A 237 -13.00 8.80 3.27
C GLY A 237 -12.34 7.84 2.31
N ARG A 238 -12.25 6.55 2.66
CA ARG A 238 -11.94 5.48 1.70
C ARG A 238 -13.18 5.23 0.82
N ASP A 239 -13.76 6.28 0.25
CA ASP A 239 -15.02 6.21 -0.49
C ASP A 239 -14.82 5.51 -1.84
N GLY A 240 -13.57 5.38 -2.28
CA GLY A 240 -13.12 4.43 -3.30
C GLY A 240 -11.84 3.75 -2.83
N GLN A 241 -11.83 2.40 -2.82
CA GLN A 241 -10.62 1.60 -2.68
C GLN A 241 -10.30 0.96 -4.03
N GLY A 242 -9.06 1.14 -4.49
CA GLY A 242 -8.64 0.67 -5.80
C GLY A 242 -9.44 1.27 -6.96
N ILE A 243 -9.45 0.57 -8.10
CA ILE A 243 -10.12 1.02 -9.32
C ILE A 243 -11.65 0.98 -9.15
N GLY A 244 -12.33 2.10 -9.41
CA GLY A 244 -13.78 2.18 -9.27
C GLY A 244 -14.31 3.60 -9.18
N THR A 245 -15.63 3.73 -9.21
CA THR A 245 -16.34 5.00 -8.99
C THR A 245 -16.58 5.20 -7.50
N PHE A 246 -16.50 6.45 -7.05
CA PHE A 246 -16.83 6.85 -5.69
C PHE A 246 -17.66 8.12 -5.69
N THR A 247 -18.41 8.31 -4.60
CA THR A 247 -19.17 9.53 -4.31
C THR A 247 -18.83 9.95 -2.89
N SER A 248 -18.62 11.24 -2.67
CA SER A 248 -18.37 11.83 -1.36
C SER A 248 -19.32 13.01 -1.13
N GLN A 249 -19.76 13.18 0.11
CA GLN A 249 -20.47 14.38 0.55
C GLN A 249 -19.48 15.47 0.94
N MET A 250 -19.69 16.65 0.39
CA MET A 250 -19.10 17.91 0.83
C MET A 250 -20.07 18.54 1.82
N THR A 251 -19.59 18.90 3.00
CA THR A 251 -20.40 19.41 4.12
C THR A 251 -19.89 20.77 4.59
N GLU A 252 -20.65 21.44 5.44
CA GLU A 252 -20.27 22.73 6.04
C GLU A 252 -20.03 23.86 5.01
N LEU A 253 -20.58 23.73 3.80
CA LEU A 253 -20.42 24.71 2.73
C LEU A 253 -21.04 26.06 3.10
N HIS A 254 -20.40 27.14 2.69
CA HIS A 254 -20.90 28.50 2.87
C HIS A 254 -21.88 28.82 1.74
N GLY A 255 -23.15 29.07 2.09
CA GLY A 255 -24.21 29.27 1.11
C GLY A 255 -23.93 30.45 0.17
N GLY A 256 -24.19 30.27 -1.13
CA GLY A 256 -23.97 31.30 -2.16
C GLY A 256 -22.51 31.49 -2.62
N TYR A 257 -21.53 30.81 -1.99
CA TYR A 257 -20.14 30.85 -2.44
C TYR A 257 -19.93 29.89 -3.63
N THR A 258 -19.00 30.26 -4.52
CA THR A 258 -18.52 29.38 -5.59
C THR A 258 -17.40 28.51 -5.03
N TYR A 259 -17.60 27.19 -5.07
CA TYR A 259 -16.59 26.21 -4.70
C TYR A 259 -15.94 25.63 -5.95
N TYR A 260 -14.62 25.57 -5.96
CA TYR A 260 -13.83 24.78 -6.89
C TYR A 260 -13.53 23.43 -6.26
N TYR A 261 -13.57 22.36 -7.05
CA TYR A 261 -13.35 21.02 -6.52
C TYR A 261 -12.71 20.10 -7.55
N ARG A 262 -12.01 19.07 -7.04
CA ARG A 262 -11.29 18.05 -7.79
C ARG A 262 -11.41 16.71 -7.08
N ALA A 263 -11.61 15.65 -7.85
CA ALA A 263 -11.38 14.29 -7.34
C ALA A 263 -9.87 14.05 -7.22
N TYR A 264 -9.44 13.39 -6.15
CA TYR A 264 -8.07 12.93 -5.96
C TYR A 264 -8.02 11.42 -5.78
N ALA A 265 -6.89 10.82 -6.16
CA ALA A 265 -6.51 9.45 -5.80
C ALA A 265 -5.10 9.49 -5.21
N HIS A 266 -4.89 8.76 -4.13
CA HIS A 266 -3.65 8.76 -3.37
C HIS A 266 -3.11 7.35 -3.17
N ASN A 267 -1.82 7.19 -3.50
CA ASN A 267 -1.03 6.04 -3.15
C ASN A 267 0.05 6.45 -2.13
N PRO A 268 0.35 5.60 -1.13
CA PRO A 268 1.46 5.84 -0.22
C PRO A 268 2.78 6.11 -0.97
N ALA A 269 3.69 6.82 -0.30
CA ALA A 269 5.01 7.10 -0.87
C ALA A 269 5.69 5.81 -1.37
N PRO A 270 6.34 5.83 -2.55
CA PRO A 270 6.74 7.03 -3.31
C PRO A 270 5.73 7.51 -4.37
N ALA A 271 4.60 6.85 -4.57
CA ALA A 271 3.71 7.09 -5.70
C ALA A 271 2.99 8.45 -5.64
N GLY A 272 2.47 8.84 -4.46
CA GLY A 272 1.87 10.15 -4.24
C GLY A 272 0.43 10.27 -4.74
N THR A 273 -0.01 11.52 -4.92
CA THR A 273 -1.40 11.88 -5.22
C THR A 273 -1.56 12.32 -6.68
N ALA A 274 -2.61 11.85 -7.33
CA ALA A 274 -3.07 12.34 -8.62
C ALA A 274 -4.44 13.01 -8.51
N TYR A 275 -4.72 13.91 -9.44
CA TYR A 275 -5.93 14.73 -9.45
C TYR A 275 -6.63 14.67 -10.79
N GLY A 276 -7.96 14.66 -10.76
CA GLY A 276 -8.78 14.77 -11.95
C GLY A 276 -8.95 16.24 -12.39
N ASN A 277 -9.90 16.44 -13.30
CA ASN A 277 -10.28 17.75 -13.80
C ASN A 277 -10.89 18.61 -12.68
N GLN A 278 -10.60 19.91 -12.72
CA GLN A 278 -11.23 20.90 -11.86
C GLN A 278 -12.60 21.28 -12.40
N TYR A 279 -13.58 21.35 -11.50
CA TYR A 279 -14.89 21.92 -11.75
C TYR A 279 -15.26 22.91 -10.66
N SER A 280 -16.41 23.56 -10.84
CA SER A 280 -16.96 24.47 -9.84
C SER A 280 -18.48 24.38 -9.77
N PHE A 281 -19.03 24.69 -8.60
CA PHE A 281 -20.47 24.86 -8.39
C PHE A 281 -20.72 26.00 -7.39
N VAL A 282 -21.96 26.50 -7.35
CA VAL A 282 -22.38 27.47 -6.32
C VAL A 282 -23.12 26.70 -5.23
N ALA A 283 -22.68 26.83 -3.98
CA ALA A 283 -23.34 26.20 -2.84
C ALA A 283 -24.77 26.73 -2.68
N GLY A 284 -25.68 25.86 -2.23
CA GLY A 284 -27.08 26.20 -2.03
C GLY A 284 -27.22 27.37 -1.05
N SER A 285 -28.20 28.24 -1.28
CA SER A 285 -28.57 29.24 -0.27
C SER A 285 -29.05 28.53 0.99
N ASP A 286 -28.58 28.95 2.16
CA ASP A 286 -29.09 28.41 3.43
C ASP A 286 -30.60 28.69 3.51
N PRO A 287 -31.47 27.66 3.68
CA PRO A 287 -32.91 27.87 3.78
C PRO A 287 -33.35 28.70 5.01
N GLY A 288 -32.39 29.14 5.84
CA GLY A 288 -32.60 29.95 7.04
C GLY A 288 -31.94 31.34 7.02
N GLU A 289 -31.28 31.74 5.94
CA GLU A 289 -30.76 33.12 5.76
C GLU A 289 -31.61 33.99 4.84
N GLU A 290 -32.77 33.50 4.44
CA GLU A 290 -33.84 34.41 4.07
C GLU A 290 -34.40 34.96 5.39
N CYS A 291 -34.03 36.18 5.77
CA CYS A 291 -34.80 36.94 6.76
C CYS A 291 -36.21 37.14 6.19
N ILE A 292 -37.08 36.15 6.34
CA ILE A 292 -38.47 36.26 5.91
C ILE A 292 -39.21 37.06 6.98
N GLY A 293 -39.35 38.36 6.71
CA GLY A 293 -40.33 39.23 7.35
C GLY A 293 -39.72 40.43 8.05
N GLU A 294 -40.44 41.55 8.00
CA GLU A 294 -40.18 42.77 8.77
C GLU A 294 -40.27 42.56 10.31
N ASP A 295 -40.40 41.31 10.79
CA ASP A 295 -40.61 40.91 12.19
C ASP A 295 -39.75 39.70 12.64
N ALA A 296 -38.54 39.50 12.11
CA ALA A 296 -37.66 38.40 12.55
C ALA A 296 -36.92 38.76 13.85
N GLU A 297 -37.44 38.31 15.00
CA GLU A 297 -36.76 38.39 16.30
C GLU A 297 -35.40 37.64 16.26
N CYS A 298 -34.31 38.34 16.60
CA CYS A 298 -33.02 37.72 16.88
C CYS A 298 -33.13 36.89 18.17
N ARG A 299 -33.18 35.55 18.05
CA ARG A 299 -33.43 34.62 19.16
C ARG A 299 -32.30 34.49 20.21
N LEU A 300 -31.23 35.29 20.11
CA LEU A 300 -30.16 35.32 21.12
C LEU A 300 -30.24 36.51 22.08
N CYS A 301 -30.89 37.63 21.70
CA CYS A 301 -30.86 38.86 22.51
C CYS A 301 -32.22 39.36 23.02
N GLY A 302 -33.36 38.81 22.57
CA GLY A 302 -34.67 39.09 23.17
C GLY A 302 -35.08 40.56 23.23
N GLN A 303 -34.63 41.40 22.30
CA GLN A 303 -35.03 42.81 22.20
C GLN A 303 -35.88 43.07 20.94
N PRO A 304 -36.92 43.91 21.02
CA PRO A 304 -37.73 44.29 19.87
C PRO A 304 -36.96 45.23 18.92
N ALA A 305 -37.18 45.06 17.61
CA ALA A 305 -36.46 45.76 16.56
C ALA A 305 -36.91 47.23 16.41
N GLU A 306 -36.11 48.16 16.94
CA GLU A 306 -36.18 49.59 16.58
C GLU A 306 -34.78 50.13 16.21
N ALA A 307 -34.11 49.52 15.23
CA ALA A 307 -33.09 50.17 14.39
C ALA A 307 -32.66 49.22 13.26
N PRO A 308 -32.33 49.72 12.06
CA PRO A 308 -31.78 48.89 10.99
C PRO A 308 -30.37 48.41 11.40
N CYS A 309 -30.19 47.11 11.61
CA CYS A 309 -28.88 46.51 11.83
C CYS A 309 -28.00 46.71 10.58
N PRO A 310 -26.84 47.40 10.67
CA PRO A 310 -25.86 47.42 9.60
C PRO A 310 -24.80 46.36 9.90
N GLY A 311 -25.04 45.10 9.52
CA GLY A 311 -24.05 44.03 9.71
C GLY A 311 -24.48 42.70 9.10
N TYR A 312 -23.52 41.98 8.51
CA TYR A 312 -23.69 40.63 7.96
C TYR A 312 -23.21 39.59 8.98
N CYS A 313 -23.95 38.48 9.08
CA CYS A 313 -23.66 37.36 9.96
C CYS A 313 -22.64 36.40 9.31
N VAL A 314 -21.73 35.86 10.11
CA VAL A 314 -20.89 34.70 9.73
C VAL A 314 -20.95 33.70 10.89
N ASP A 315 -21.30 32.44 10.61
CA ASP A 315 -21.33 31.32 11.56
C ASP A 315 -22.15 31.56 12.85
N GLY A 316 -23.27 32.28 12.76
CA GLY A 316 -24.16 32.50 13.91
C GLY A 316 -23.59 33.43 14.99
N VAL A 317 -22.51 34.16 14.69
CA VAL A 317 -21.92 35.18 15.55
C VAL A 317 -22.06 36.55 14.86
N CYS A 318 -22.69 37.51 15.53
CA CYS A 318 -22.71 38.90 15.08
C CYS A 318 -21.32 39.51 15.33
N CYS A 319 -20.54 39.74 14.28
CA CYS A 319 -19.34 40.55 14.36
C CYS A 319 -19.73 42.03 14.22
N ASP A 320 -19.89 42.72 15.34
CA ASP A 320 -20.02 44.17 15.32
C ASP A 320 -18.63 44.81 15.23
N ASN A 321 -18.36 45.51 14.13
CA ASN A 321 -17.19 46.37 13.95
C ASN A 321 -17.57 47.86 14.05
N ALA A 322 -18.73 48.19 14.63
CA ALA A 322 -19.13 49.57 14.87
C ALA A 322 -19.12 49.89 16.38
N CYS A 323 -17.95 50.26 16.89
CA CYS A 323 -17.93 51.12 18.07
C CYS A 323 -18.54 52.48 17.69
N ASP A 324 -19.82 52.69 18.02
CA ASP A 324 -20.38 54.03 18.10
C ASP A 324 -19.74 54.75 19.31
N GLU A 325 -18.90 55.75 19.03
CA GLU A 325 -18.18 56.54 20.04
C GLU A 325 -19.13 57.35 20.96
N SER A 326 -20.44 57.37 20.71
CA SER A 326 -21.39 58.24 21.41
C SER A 326 -22.14 57.62 22.60
N ILE A 327 -21.97 56.32 22.88
CA ILE A 327 -22.65 55.66 24.01
C ILE A 327 -21.62 54.83 24.80
N GLY A 328 -21.08 55.42 25.86
CA GLY A 328 -20.03 54.84 26.70
C GLY A 328 -20.46 53.65 27.58
N LYS A 329 -20.87 52.53 26.96
CA LYS A 329 -21.05 51.22 27.62
C LYS A 329 -20.79 50.09 26.61
N GLY A 330 -19.62 49.46 26.67
CA GLY A 330 -19.35 48.19 26.00
C GLY A 330 -19.40 47.03 27.00
N THR A 331 -20.08 45.94 26.67
CA THR A 331 -20.10 44.71 27.47
C THR A 331 -19.22 43.65 26.82
N CYS A 332 -18.23 43.14 27.54
CA CYS A 332 -17.38 42.03 27.10
C CYS A 332 -17.97 40.68 27.53
N TRP A 333 -17.80 39.66 26.70
CA TRP A 333 -18.26 38.29 26.97
C TRP A 333 -17.08 37.32 27.06
N ALA A 334 -17.11 36.40 28.01
CA ALA A 334 -16.15 35.30 28.13
C ALA A 334 -16.89 33.95 28.19
N CYS A 335 -16.44 32.97 27.41
CA CYS A 335 -17.03 31.62 27.38
C CYS A 335 -16.22 30.65 28.26
N ASN A 336 -16.90 29.92 29.15
CA ASN A 336 -16.30 28.85 29.95
C ASN A 336 -16.31 27.52 29.16
N ILE A 337 -15.13 26.94 28.93
CA ILE A 337 -14.94 25.78 28.03
C ILE A 337 -15.18 24.41 28.70
N GLU A 338 -15.43 24.33 30.01
CA GLU A 338 -15.35 23.01 30.67
C GLU A 338 -16.49 22.00 30.38
N ASN A 339 -17.61 22.35 29.71
CA ASN A 339 -18.75 21.41 29.65
C ASN A 339 -19.55 21.30 28.34
N HIS A 340 -19.03 21.73 27.18
CA HIS A 340 -19.70 21.55 25.86
C HIS A 340 -21.19 21.98 25.81
N LYS A 341 -21.63 22.85 26.72
CA LYS A 341 -22.94 23.51 26.71
C LYS A 341 -22.66 24.99 26.72
N GLY A 342 -22.82 25.63 25.56
CA GLY A 342 -22.59 27.06 25.37
C GLY A 342 -23.57 27.90 26.18
N GLU A 343 -23.21 28.20 27.43
CA GLU A 343 -23.81 29.28 28.20
C GLU A 343 -22.78 30.42 28.26
N CYS A 344 -23.02 31.45 27.46
CA CYS A 344 -22.31 32.72 27.61
C CYS A 344 -22.97 33.45 28.79
N THR A 345 -22.24 33.73 29.88
CA THR A 345 -22.74 34.56 30.98
C THR A 345 -22.29 36.00 30.79
N VAL A 346 -23.21 36.96 31.01
CA VAL A 346 -22.87 38.37 31.10
C VAL A 346 -21.93 38.54 32.30
N ALA A 347 -20.74 39.10 32.08
CA ALA A 347 -19.90 39.60 33.17
C ALA A 347 -20.56 40.86 33.73
N GLU A 348 -21.63 40.71 34.51
CA GLU A 348 -22.05 41.78 35.41
C GLU A 348 -21.07 41.77 36.60
N ASP A 349 -20.58 42.97 36.94
CA ASP A 349 -19.71 43.29 38.07
C ASP A 349 -18.19 43.13 37.92
N VAL A 350 -17.55 43.81 36.94
CA VAL A 350 -16.22 44.40 37.20
C VAL A 350 -15.98 45.64 36.33
N ALA A 351 -16.58 46.77 36.69
CA ALA A 351 -16.09 48.06 36.25
C ALA A 351 -16.14 49.01 37.45
N GLU A 352 -14.99 49.38 38.00
CA GLU A 352 -14.93 50.52 38.91
C GLU A 352 -15.37 51.77 38.14
N GLU A 353 -16.22 52.60 38.75
CA GLU A 353 -16.73 53.82 38.13
C GLU A 353 -15.55 54.74 37.73
N GLY A 354 -15.33 54.91 36.41
CA GLY A 354 -14.47 55.97 35.87
C GLY A 354 -13.34 55.56 34.92
N THR A 355 -13.18 54.30 34.53
CA THR A 355 -12.14 53.86 33.56
C THR A 355 -12.73 53.29 32.27
N ASP A 356 -12.01 53.47 31.14
CA ASP A 356 -12.37 52.90 29.83
C ASP A 356 -12.27 51.36 29.87
N PRO A 357 -13.33 50.62 29.53
CA PRO A 357 -13.33 49.15 29.55
C PRO A 357 -12.22 48.49 28.72
N ARG A 358 -11.68 49.20 27.70
CA ARG A 358 -10.61 48.69 26.84
C ARG A 358 -9.27 48.57 27.57
N ASP A 359 -8.99 49.46 28.53
CA ASP A 359 -7.74 49.46 29.29
C ASP A 359 -7.68 48.29 30.30
N GLN A 360 -8.80 47.64 30.61
CA GLN A 360 -8.86 46.48 31.51
C GLN A 360 -8.80 45.13 30.78
N CYS A 361 -9.02 45.11 29.46
CA CYS A 361 -8.94 43.89 28.66
C CYS A 361 -7.50 43.52 28.25
N ASP A 362 -6.56 44.47 28.29
CA ASP A 362 -5.22 44.31 27.70
C ASP A 362 -4.20 43.59 28.60
N GLU A 363 -4.40 43.51 29.93
CA GLU A 363 -3.32 43.05 30.82
C GLU A 363 -3.34 41.55 31.18
N ASN A 364 -4.43 40.78 30.97
CA ASN A 364 -4.47 39.37 31.39
C ASN A 364 -5.46 38.43 30.67
N TRP A 365 -6.03 38.78 29.51
CA TRP A 365 -7.04 37.93 28.85
C TRP A 365 -6.53 37.35 27.52
N PHE A 366 -6.55 36.02 27.42
CA PHE A 366 -6.25 35.28 26.19
C PHE A 366 -7.52 35.10 25.35
N GLU A 367 -7.44 35.40 24.05
CA GLU A 367 -8.50 35.08 23.08
C GLU A 367 -8.55 33.57 22.84
N CYS A 368 -9.74 32.98 22.93
CA CYS A 368 -9.98 31.61 22.49
C CYS A 368 -10.00 31.57 20.96
N VAL A 369 -8.84 31.37 20.35
CA VAL A 369 -8.75 31.14 18.91
C VAL A 369 -9.23 29.72 18.61
N GLY A 370 -10.38 29.57 17.95
CA GLY A 370 -11.04 28.29 17.66
C GLY A 370 -10.21 27.29 16.81
N SER A 371 -9.04 27.69 16.32
CA SER A 371 -8.17 26.87 15.47
C SER A 371 -7.41 25.77 16.22
N CYS A 372 -7.09 25.91 17.51
CA CYS A 372 -6.34 24.86 18.24
C CYS A 372 -7.23 23.63 18.61
N VAL A 373 -8.57 23.76 18.65
CA VAL A 373 -9.50 22.64 18.98
C VAL A 373 -9.73 21.68 17.79
N LYS A 374 -9.66 22.17 16.53
CA LYS A 374 -9.83 21.38 15.30
C LYS A 374 -8.75 20.29 15.09
N ARG A 375 -7.68 20.27 15.91
CA ARG A 375 -6.56 19.31 15.82
C ARG A 375 -6.59 18.15 16.83
N GLY A 376 -7.67 17.95 17.57
CA GLY A 376 -7.83 16.77 18.44
C GLY A 376 -7.02 16.78 19.75
N TYR A 377 -6.53 17.94 20.18
CA TYR A 377 -5.91 18.11 21.50
C TYR A 377 -6.81 19.01 22.38
N PRO A 378 -7.51 18.46 23.39
CA PRO A 378 -8.25 19.28 24.34
C PRO A 378 -7.26 20.04 25.26
N GLY A 379 -7.27 21.38 25.20
CA GLY A 379 -6.65 22.23 26.24
C GLY A 379 -5.49 23.17 25.84
N TYR A 380 -5.45 23.78 24.65
CA TYR A 380 -4.42 24.76 24.27
C TYR A 380 -4.99 26.14 23.89
N CYS A 381 -4.36 27.23 24.36
CA CYS A 381 -4.63 28.63 23.99
C CYS A 381 -3.52 29.20 23.08
N GLY A 382 -3.85 30.16 22.21
CA GLY A 382 -2.91 30.83 21.29
C GLY A 382 -2.88 32.35 21.48
N ASP A 383 -1.82 33.01 21.00
CA ASP A 383 -1.71 34.47 21.00
C ASP A 383 -2.22 35.11 19.68
N ARG A 384 -2.26 36.46 19.62
CA ARG A 384 -2.73 37.25 18.46
C ARG A 384 -1.91 37.02 17.17
N THR A 385 -0.82 36.24 17.19
CA THR A 385 -0.05 35.86 16.02
C THR A 385 -0.37 34.45 15.49
N GLY A 386 -1.26 33.72 16.18
CA GLY A 386 -1.74 32.40 15.75
C GLY A 386 -0.81 31.23 16.11
N LYS A 387 0.14 31.41 17.04
CA LYS A 387 0.99 30.31 17.54
C LYS A 387 0.31 29.61 18.73
N CYS A 388 0.06 28.30 18.64
CA CYS A 388 -0.38 27.49 19.79
C CYS A 388 0.83 27.17 20.70
N SER A 389 0.76 27.47 22.01
CA SER A 389 1.80 27.16 23.00
C SER A 389 1.54 25.81 23.68
N SER A 390 2.58 25.00 23.95
CA SER A 390 2.47 23.58 24.34
C SER A 390 2.41 23.30 25.85
N ILE A 391 2.11 24.26 26.72
CA ILE A 391 2.17 24.01 28.18
C ILE A 391 0.90 24.51 28.88
N VAL A 392 0.05 23.56 29.27
CA VAL A 392 -0.93 23.74 30.35
C VAL A 392 -0.62 22.71 31.42
N THR A 393 0.15 23.11 32.44
CA THR A 393 0.29 22.32 33.68
C THR A 393 -0.67 22.85 34.74
N LYS A 394 -1.80 22.14 34.82
CA LYS A 394 -2.72 21.89 35.94
C LYS A 394 -2.79 22.88 37.13
N ASN A 395 -4.05 23.23 37.40
CA ASN A 395 -4.67 23.69 38.65
C ASN A 395 -4.24 25.05 39.17
N ILE A 396 -5.16 26.03 39.22
CA ILE A 396 -5.22 26.89 40.42
C ILE A 396 -6.62 27.45 40.66
N ALA A 397 -7.04 27.41 41.92
CA ALA A 397 -8.08 28.25 42.50
C ALA A 397 -7.59 29.69 42.79
N GLU A 398 -6.42 30.12 42.32
CA GLU A 398 -5.81 31.43 42.64
C GLU A 398 -4.98 31.91 41.43
N GLY A 399 -5.10 33.19 41.05
CA GLY A 399 -4.73 33.74 39.73
C GLY A 399 -3.36 33.39 39.13
N PHE A 400 -3.30 33.44 37.79
CA PHE A 400 -2.12 33.13 36.98
C PHE A 400 -1.18 34.33 36.79
N VAL A 401 0.14 34.06 36.74
CA VAL A 401 1.20 34.95 36.24
C VAL A 401 2.10 34.13 35.30
N CYS A 402 2.34 34.60 34.08
CA CYS A 402 3.31 33.99 33.15
C CYS A 402 4.72 34.54 33.39
N THR A 403 5.73 33.67 33.38
CA THR A 403 7.16 34.08 33.31
C THR A 403 7.69 33.71 31.92
N GLY A 404 8.34 34.67 31.26
CA GLY A 404 8.80 34.58 29.88
C GLY A 404 10.15 33.89 29.69
N ASP A 405 10.34 33.47 28.44
CA ASP A 405 11.57 33.09 27.74
C ASP A 405 12.31 31.81 28.15
N GLY A 406 12.25 30.82 27.26
CA GLY A 406 13.14 29.67 27.23
C GLY A 406 13.10 28.99 25.85
N GLU A 407 14.04 29.33 24.97
CA GLU A 407 14.37 28.52 23.80
C GLU A 407 14.90 27.15 24.27
N GLU A 408 14.23 26.06 23.89
CA GLU A 408 14.85 24.74 23.88
C GLU A 408 14.79 24.14 22.47
N THR A 409 15.98 24.08 21.85
CA THR A 409 16.30 23.27 20.67
C THR A 409 16.21 21.78 21.03
N LEU A 410 15.34 21.02 20.36
CA LEU A 410 15.30 19.57 20.42
C LEU A 410 16.23 18.95 19.36
N GLY A 411 17.10 18.04 19.80
CA GLY A 411 17.93 17.18 18.96
C GLY A 411 17.28 15.85 18.61
#